data_AF-A0AA86VJL3-F1
#
_entry.id   AF-A0AA86VJL3-F1
#
_cell.length_a   1.000
_cell.length_b   1.000
_cell.length_c   1.000
_cell.angle_alpha   90.00
_cell.angle_beta   90.00
_cell.angle_gamma   90.00
#
_symmetry.space_group_name_H-M   'P 1'
#
loop_
_entity.id
_entity.type
_entity.pdbx_description
1 polymer ?
#
loop_
_entity_poly.entity_id
_entity_poly.type
_entity_poly.pdbx_seq_one_letter_code
_entity_poly.pdbx_strand_id
1 'polypeptide(L)'
;MASNIGRESGEKMKGWRKALKSVGNWMAHKDKNEWLKDMRGMLSLMATVIATMTFQSAIHPPGGVLPPKDSGVECQNNSCPGQSVLAMVYPLDYKYFLYCNTICFVSSLAVCLLLVSGFPLKNRFFMWLLSIGMCVILSTLSLTYLFGTQMVVPDLLWDNILTMFGRVIVVWLVLLALIAIFLSLRLFVWILTKCIYRQSKVHQNPPI
;
A
#
# COMPACT_ATOMS: atom_id res chain seq x y z
N MET A 1 -37.22 5.41 29.61
CA MET A 1 -36.38 4.82 28.53
C MET A 1 -35.01 5.50 28.39
N ALA A 2 -34.88 6.82 28.55
CA ALA A 2 -33.59 7.54 28.38
C ALA A 2 -32.49 7.19 29.41
N SER A 3 -32.82 6.76 30.64
CA SER A 3 -31.81 6.46 31.68
C SER A 3 -31.04 5.15 31.45
N ASN A 4 -31.62 4.18 30.73
CA ASN A 4 -30.96 2.91 30.43
C ASN A 4 -29.91 3.06 29.31
N ILE A 5 -30.17 3.92 28.32
CA ILE A 5 -29.27 4.19 27.19
C ILE A 5 -27.97 4.88 27.68
N GLY A 6 -28.08 5.81 28.64
CA GLY A 6 -26.91 6.47 29.23
C GLY A 6 -26.01 5.53 30.05
N ARG A 7 -26.61 4.54 30.72
CA ARG A 7 -25.87 3.56 31.53
C ARG A 7 -25.16 2.52 30.66
N GLU A 8 -25.79 2.03 29.59
CA GLU A 8 -25.19 1.14 28.60
C GLU A 8 -24.00 1.79 27.87
N SER A 9 -24.13 3.05 27.47
CA SER A 9 -23.05 3.80 26.78
C SER A 9 -21.83 3.98 27.69
N GLY A 10 -22.04 4.26 28.97
CA GLY A 10 -20.97 4.38 29.97
C GLY A 10 -20.23 3.06 30.24
N GLU A 11 -20.94 1.93 30.26
CA GLU A 11 -20.33 0.61 30.42
C GLU A 11 -19.55 0.18 29.18
N LYS A 12 -20.08 0.40 27.97
CA LYS A 12 -19.33 0.18 26.73
C LYS A 12 -18.04 0.98 26.72
N MET A 13 -18.10 2.28 27.03
CA MET A 13 -16.89 3.12 27.03
C MET A 13 -15.86 2.71 28.10
N LYS A 14 -16.28 2.16 29.24
CA LYS A 14 -15.37 1.53 30.22
C LYS A 14 -14.73 0.25 29.68
N GLY A 15 -15.51 -0.59 29.00
CA GLY A 15 -15.03 -1.82 28.35
C GLY A 15 -13.98 -1.52 27.27
N TRP A 16 -14.26 -0.57 26.38
CA TRP A 16 -13.31 -0.10 25.36
C TRP A 16 -12.03 0.48 25.97
N ARG A 17 -12.14 1.23 27.07
CA ARG A 17 -10.96 1.74 27.79
C ARG A 17 -10.10 0.62 28.37
N LYS A 18 -10.72 -0.42 28.96
CA LYS A 18 -9.99 -1.60 29.46
C LYS A 18 -9.32 -2.37 28.32
N ALA A 19 -10.01 -2.57 27.21
CA ALA A 19 -9.45 -3.23 26.03
C ALA A 19 -8.23 -2.45 25.49
N LEU A 20 -8.36 -1.12 25.33
CA LEU A 20 -7.25 -0.26 24.91
C LEU A 20 -6.06 -0.29 25.88
N LYS A 21 -6.32 -0.29 27.19
CA LYS A 21 -5.26 -0.40 28.21
C LYS A 21 -4.58 -1.76 28.19
N SER A 22 -5.33 -2.82 27.95
CA SER A 22 -4.81 -4.19 27.83
C SER A 22 -3.93 -4.34 26.59
N VAL A 23 -4.35 -3.79 25.45
CA VAL A 23 -3.55 -3.75 24.23
C VAL A 23 -2.27 -2.91 24.44
N GLY A 24 -2.39 -1.77 25.13
CA GLY A 24 -1.24 -0.92 25.48
C GLY A 24 -0.21 -1.63 26.36
N ASN A 25 -0.65 -2.31 27.42
CA ASN A 25 0.23 -3.08 28.29
C ASN A 25 0.86 -4.28 27.57
N TRP A 26 0.12 -4.96 26.69
CA TRP A 26 0.65 -6.06 25.88
C TRP A 26 1.73 -5.58 24.91
N MET A 27 1.56 -4.40 24.29
CA MET A 27 2.58 -3.79 23.45
C MET A 27 3.79 -3.26 24.23
N ALA A 28 3.62 -2.88 25.50
CA ALA A 28 4.72 -2.44 26.36
C ALA A 28 5.59 -3.61 26.86
N HIS A 29 5.02 -4.83 26.94
CA HIS A 29 5.70 -6.01 27.46
C HIS A 29 6.48 -6.81 26.41
N LYS A 30 6.19 -6.61 25.11
CA LYS A 30 6.90 -7.28 24.02
C LYS A 30 8.22 -6.54 23.76
N ASP A 31 9.35 -7.26 23.76
CA ASP A 31 10.66 -6.66 23.46
C ASP A 31 10.57 -5.94 22.10
N LYS A 32 10.89 -4.65 22.10
CA LYS A 32 10.84 -3.80 20.90
C LYS A 32 11.64 -4.41 19.74
N ASN A 33 12.72 -5.13 20.03
CA ASN A 33 13.53 -5.79 19.02
C ASN A 33 12.86 -7.03 18.43
N GLU A 34 12.14 -7.80 19.26
CA GLU A 34 11.36 -8.96 18.82
C GLU A 34 10.18 -8.51 17.94
N TRP A 35 9.44 -7.49 18.37
CA TRP A 35 8.36 -6.91 17.58
C TRP A 35 8.84 -6.37 16.21
N LEU A 36 10.01 -5.71 16.16
CA LEU A 36 10.58 -5.24 14.90
C LEU A 36 10.98 -6.38 13.97
N LYS A 37 11.47 -7.51 14.51
CA LYS A 37 11.80 -8.71 13.72
C LYS A 37 10.54 -9.36 13.14
N ASP A 38 9.49 -9.51 13.94
CA ASP A 38 8.20 -10.05 13.48
C ASP A 38 7.59 -9.18 12.37
N MET A 39 7.57 -7.86 12.58
CA MET A 39 7.07 -6.90 11.60
C MET A 39 7.85 -6.99 10.28
N ARG A 40 9.18 -7.15 10.34
CA ARG A 40 10.02 -7.36 9.15
C ARG A 40 9.63 -8.64 8.42
N GLY A 41 9.47 -9.75 9.14
CA GLY A 41 9.05 -11.02 8.54
C GLY A 41 7.70 -10.90 7.82
N MET A 42 6.71 -10.30 8.49
CA MET A 42 5.38 -10.10 7.93
C MET A 42 5.39 -9.17 6.71
N LEU A 43 6.07 -8.02 6.77
CA LEU A 43 6.17 -7.10 5.65
C LEU A 43 6.87 -7.73 4.44
N SER A 44 7.92 -8.52 4.68
CA SER A 44 8.63 -9.21 3.60
C SER A 44 7.72 -10.24 2.94
N LEU A 45 6.94 -10.98 3.73
CA LEU A 45 5.97 -11.94 3.21
C LEU A 45 4.88 -11.23 2.39
N MET A 46 4.31 -10.14 2.91
CA MET A 46 3.30 -9.36 2.18
C MET A 46 3.84 -8.80 0.88
N ALA A 47 5.04 -8.22 0.88
CA ALA A 47 5.67 -7.67 -0.32
C ALA A 47 5.93 -8.76 -1.38
N THR A 48 6.40 -9.95 -0.97
CA THR A 48 6.56 -11.09 -1.88
C THR A 48 5.21 -11.53 -2.45
N VAL A 49 4.16 -11.65 -1.63
CA VAL A 49 2.82 -12.03 -2.11
C VAL A 49 2.29 -11.02 -3.13
N ILE A 50 2.42 -9.72 -2.86
CA ILE A 50 1.97 -8.67 -3.78
C ILE A 50 2.79 -8.70 -5.09
N ALA A 51 4.12 -8.90 -5.00
CA ALA A 51 4.96 -9.08 -6.17
C ALA A 51 4.53 -10.30 -7.00
N THR A 52 4.18 -11.41 -6.35
CA THR A 52 3.68 -12.60 -7.04
C THR A 52 2.32 -12.34 -7.71
N MET A 53 1.38 -11.69 -7.01
CA MET A 53 0.06 -11.37 -7.56
C MET A 53 0.16 -10.42 -8.77
N THR A 54 0.98 -9.38 -8.67
CA THR A 54 1.21 -8.42 -9.76
C THR A 54 1.87 -9.10 -10.96
N PHE A 55 2.91 -9.89 -10.74
CA PHE A 55 3.54 -10.71 -11.78
C PHE A 55 2.54 -11.63 -12.48
N GLN A 56 1.73 -12.37 -11.72
CA GLN A 56 0.71 -13.26 -12.27
C GLN A 56 -0.31 -12.49 -13.11
N SER A 57 -0.81 -11.35 -12.62
CA SER A 57 -1.80 -10.55 -13.34
C SER A 57 -1.26 -9.89 -14.63
N ALA A 58 0.05 -9.69 -14.73
CA ALA A 58 0.69 -9.12 -15.92
C ALA A 58 0.92 -10.19 -17.01
N ILE A 59 1.34 -11.40 -16.63
CA ILE A 59 1.60 -12.51 -17.55
C ILE A 59 0.30 -13.25 -17.93
N HIS A 60 -0.70 -13.23 -17.05
CA HIS A 60 -2.03 -13.76 -17.29
C HIS A 60 -3.04 -12.60 -17.28
N PRO A 61 -3.17 -11.87 -18.40
CA PRO A 61 -4.00 -10.68 -18.43
C PRO A 61 -5.47 -11.02 -18.13
N PRO A 62 -6.18 -10.13 -17.42
CA PRO A 62 -7.63 -10.26 -17.27
C PRO A 62 -8.28 -10.29 -18.66
N GLY A 63 -9.33 -11.11 -18.84
CA GLY A 63 -9.95 -11.34 -20.15
C GLY A 63 -9.19 -12.32 -21.06
N GLY A 64 -8.03 -12.80 -20.63
CA GLY A 64 -7.26 -13.81 -21.37
C GLY A 64 -6.53 -13.26 -22.59
N VAL A 65 -6.03 -14.18 -23.40
CA VAL A 65 -5.25 -13.88 -24.60
C VAL A 65 -5.99 -14.33 -25.85
N LEU A 66 -5.73 -13.65 -26.97
CA LEU A 66 -6.29 -14.01 -28.26
C LEU A 66 -5.84 -15.43 -28.64
N PRO A 67 -6.77 -16.37 -28.89
CA PRO A 67 -6.41 -17.73 -29.30
C PRO A 67 -5.87 -17.75 -30.74
N PRO A 68 -5.07 -18.77 -31.11
CA PRO A 68 -4.70 -19.01 -32.51
C PRO A 68 -5.93 -19.36 -33.34
N LYS A 69 -5.92 -19.00 -34.63
CA LYS A 69 -6.98 -19.36 -35.58
C LYS A 69 -6.67 -20.71 -36.23
N ASP A 70 -7.69 -21.36 -36.80
CA ASP A 70 -7.54 -22.64 -37.52
C ASP A 70 -6.59 -22.55 -38.73
N SER A 71 -6.38 -21.34 -39.27
CA SER A 71 -5.42 -21.06 -40.34
C SER A 71 -3.96 -20.99 -39.86
N GLY A 72 -3.68 -21.18 -38.57
CA GLY A 72 -2.34 -21.13 -37.97
C GLY A 72 -2.10 -19.93 -37.06
N VAL A 73 -0.84 -19.75 -36.66
CA VAL A 73 -0.39 -18.64 -35.78
C VAL A 73 0.00 -17.45 -36.65
N GLU A 74 -0.98 -16.79 -37.25
CA GLU A 74 -0.76 -15.57 -38.04
C GLU A 74 -1.32 -14.35 -37.32
N CYS A 75 -0.57 -13.24 -37.38
CA CYS A 75 -1.03 -11.95 -36.88
C CYS A 75 -1.94 -11.30 -37.92
N GLN A 76 -3.12 -10.83 -37.51
CA GLN A 76 -4.07 -10.15 -38.39
C GLN A 76 -4.37 -8.75 -37.84
N ASN A 77 -4.29 -7.73 -38.71
CA ASN A 77 -4.59 -6.33 -38.35
C ASN A 77 -3.85 -5.85 -37.07
N ASN A 78 -2.55 -6.13 -36.97
CA ASN A 78 -1.68 -5.87 -35.80
C ASN A 78 -2.01 -6.64 -34.52
N SER A 79 -2.94 -7.59 -34.57
CA SER A 79 -3.29 -8.47 -33.45
C SER A 79 -2.74 -9.87 -33.68
N CYS A 80 -1.90 -10.34 -32.77
CA CYS A 80 -1.29 -11.66 -32.79
C CYS A 80 -1.90 -12.56 -31.71
N PRO A 81 -2.03 -13.87 -31.96
CA PRO A 81 -2.33 -14.85 -30.91
C PRO A 81 -1.39 -14.69 -29.70
N GLY A 82 -1.91 -14.82 -28.50
CA GLY A 82 -1.17 -14.61 -27.25
C GLY A 82 -1.17 -13.17 -26.73
N GLN A 83 -1.66 -12.19 -27.51
CA GLN A 83 -1.87 -10.82 -27.00
C GLN A 83 -3.15 -10.73 -26.16
N SER A 84 -3.14 -9.86 -25.15
CA SER A 84 -4.30 -9.61 -24.28
C SER A 84 -5.51 -9.14 -25.07
N VAL A 85 -6.64 -9.83 -24.93
CA VAL A 85 -7.93 -9.43 -25.56
C VAL A 85 -8.35 -8.05 -25.03
N LEU A 86 -8.17 -7.83 -23.74
CA LEU A 86 -8.56 -6.59 -23.08
C LEU A 86 -7.73 -5.38 -23.52
N ALA A 87 -6.48 -5.60 -23.93
CA ALA A 87 -5.65 -4.55 -24.52
C ALA A 87 -6.20 -4.05 -25.87
N MET A 88 -6.95 -4.90 -26.59
CA MET A 88 -7.58 -4.55 -27.87
C MET A 88 -8.92 -3.85 -27.67
N VAL A 89 -9.70 -4.28 -26.67
CA VAL A 89 -11.03 -3.70 -26.39
C VAL A 89 -10.93 -2.37 -25.63
N TYR A 90 -10.07 -2.29 -24.61
CA TYR A 90 -9.92 -1.13 -23.73
C TYR A 90 -8.45 -0.69 -23.64
N PRO A 91 -7.85 -0.15 -24.73
CA PRO A 91 -6.42 0.10 -24.81
C PRO A 91 -5.91 1.14 -23.78
N LEU A 92 -6.71 2.15 -23.46
CA LEU A 92 -6.34 3.19 -22.49
C LEU A 92 -6.34 2.66 -21.06
N ASP A 93 -7.42 2.00 -20.65
CA ASP A 93 -7.54 1.43 -19.30
C ASP A 93 -6.52 0.32 -19.07
N TYR A 94 -6.27 -0.51 -20.09
CA TYR A 94 -5.25 -1.55 -20.03
C TYR A 94 -3.84 -0.97 -19.86
N LYS A 95 -3.54 0.16 -20.52
CA LYS A 95 -2.27 0.87 -20.35
C LYS A 95 -2.11 1.38 -18.92
N TYR A 96 -3.14 2.00 -18.34
CA TYR A 96 -3.10 2.47 -16.94
C TYR A 96 -2.99 1.31 -15.95
N PHE A 97 -3.75 0.23 -16.19
CA PHE A 97 -3.66 -1.02 -15.43
C PHE A 97 -2.21 -1.55 -15.40
N LEU A 98 -1.58 -1.74 -16.56
CA LEU A 98 -0.19 -2.23 -16.63
C LEU A 98 0.80 -1.28 -15.97
N TYR A 99 0.61 0.03 -16.12
CA TYR A 99 1.49 1.03 -15.52
C TYR A 99 1.45 0.96 -13.99
N CYS A 100 0.25 0.99 -13.40
CA CYS A 100 0.06 0.88 -11.95
C CYS A 100 0.55 -0.48 -11.43
N ASN A 101 0.28 -1.56 -12.15
CA ASN A 101 0.71 -2.91 -11.78
C ASN A 101 2.23 -3.03 -11.74
N THR A 102 2.92 -2.48 -12.75
CA THR A 102 4.39 -2.49 -12.82
C THR A 102 5.01 -1.68 -11.70
N ILE A 103 4.45 -0.50 -11.37
CA ILE A 103 4.92 0.29 -10.21
C ILE A 103 4.75 -0.51 -8.92
N CYS A 104 3.61 -1.19 -8.75
CA CYS A 104 3.34 -2.02 -7.58
C CYS A 104 4.33 -3.19 -7.47
N PHE A 105 4.62 -3.86 -8.59
CA PHE A 105 5.59 -4.96 -8.68
C PHE A 105 7.01 -4.50 -8.31
N VAL A 106 7.51 -3.46 -8.97
CA VAL A 106 8.87 -2.93 -8.74
C VAL A 106 9.01 -2.39 -7.31
N SER A 107 7.99 -1.69 -6.81
CA SER A 107 7.99 -1.18 -5.43
C SER A 107 8.01 -2.32 -4.41
N SER A 108 7.27 -3.40 -4.67
CA SER A 108 7.25 -4.60 -3.82
C SER A 108 8.61 -5.29 -3.80
N LEU A 109 9.27 -5.43 -4.95
CA LEU A 109 10.64 -5.94 -5.02
C LEU A 109 11.64 -5.05 -4.29
N ALA A 110 11.53 -3.72 -4.45
CA ALA A 110 12.39 -2.77 -3.75
C ALA A 110 12.23 -2.89 -2.22
N VAL A 111 10.99 -3.03 -1.73
CA VAL A 111 10.71 -3.30 -0.32
C VAL A 111 11.30 -4.64 0.10
N CYS A 112 11.09 -5.73 -0.65
CA CYS A 112 11.72 -7.02 -0.34
C CYS A 112 13.25 -6.93 -0.25
N LEU A 113 13.91 -6.27 -1.20
CA LEU A 113 15.37 -6.10 -1.21
C LEU A 113 15.87 -5.27 -0.03
N LEU A 114 15.16 -4.19 0.32
CA LEU A 114 15.44 -3.42 1.52
C LEU A 114 15.34 -4.34 2.76
N LEU A 115 14.25 -5.09 2.88
CA LEU A 115 14.04 -6.00 4.01
C LEU A 115 15.02 -7.17 4.03
N VAL A 116 15.52 -7.68 2.90
CA VAL A 116 16.49 -8.79 2.89
C VAL A 116 17.90 -8.29 3.21
N SER A 117 18.27 -7.09 2.77
CA SER A 117 19.60 -6.47 2.94
C SER A 117 20.07 -6.29 4.39
N GLY A 118 19.28 -6.66 5.40
CA GLY A 118 19.75 -6.68 6.79
C GLY A 118 19.89 -5.30 7.44
N PHE A 119 19.48 -4.22 6.76
CA PHE A 119 19.60 -2.88 7.30
C PHE A 119 18.87 -2.76 8.65
N PRO A 120 19.50 -2.15 9.66
CA PRO A 120 18.90 -2.05 10.97
C PRO A 120 17.65 -1.15 10.91
N LEU A 121 16.47 -1.76 11.04
CA LEU A 121 15.16 -1.10 11.23
C LEU A 121 15.12 -0.16 12.45
N LYS A 122 16.17 -0.19 13.28
CA LYS A 122 16.39 0.80 14.34
C LYS A 122 16.59 2.21 13.78
N ASN A 123 17.09 2.33 12.54
CA ASN A 123 17.34 3.63 11.93
C ASN A 123 16.04 4.23 11.38
N ARG A 124 15.69 5.42 11.87
CA ARG A 124 14.40 6.09 11.58
C ARG A 124 14.20 6.38 10.10
N PHE A 125 15.28 6.61 9.35
CA PHE A 125 15.25 6.82 7.91
C PHE A 125 14.77 5.58 7.14
N PHE A 126 15.28 4.40 7.49
CA PHE A 126 14.93 3.17 6.80
C PHE A 126 13.49 2.73 7.08
N MET A 127 13.03 2.88 8.32
CA MET A 127 11.60 2.71 8.66
C MET A 127 10.70 3.66 7.87
N TRP A 128 11.15 4.90 7.67
CA TRP A 128 10.40 5.88 6.87
C TRP A 128 10.35 5.50 5.39
N LEU A 129 11.48 5.07 4.81
CA LEU A 129 11.55 4.57 3.44
C LEU A 129 10.64 3.36 3.22
N LEU A 130 10.66 2.39 4.15
CA LEU A 130 9.75 1.24 4.11
C LEU A 130 8.29 1.67 4.20
N SER A 131 7.98 2.61 5.08
CA SER A 131 6.61 3.13 5.21
C SER A 131 6.13 3.78 3.92
N ILE A 132 6.98 4.56 3.24
CA ILE A 132 6.67 5.13 1.92
C ILE A 132 6.48 4.03 0.88
N GLY A 133 7.40 3.06 0.82
CA GLY A 133 7.30 1.93 -0.09
C GLY A 133 5.98 1.20 0.05
N MET A 134 5.57 0.90 1.29
CA MET A 134 4.27 0.27 1.56
C MET A 134 3.08 1.15 1.14
N CYS A 135 3.13 2.46 1.36
CA CYS A 135 2.09 3.37 0.88
C CYS A 135 1.98 3.35 -0.64
N VAL A 136 3.10 3.41 -1.36
CA VAL A 136 3.15 3.34 -2.81
C VAL A 136 2.57 2.01 -3.32
N ILE A 137 3.00 0.89 -2.73
CA ILE A 137 2.50 -0.45 -3.07
C ILE A 137 0.98 -0.51 -2.91
N LEU A 138 0.43 -0.12 -1.75
CA LEU A 138 -1.00 -0.24 -1.51
C LEU A 138 -1.83 0.72 -2.38
N SER A 139 -1.33 1.93 -2.63
CA SER A 139 -1.99 2.91 -3.50
C SER A 139 -2.06 2.41 -4.94
N THR A 140 -0.91 1.96 -5.48
CA THR A 140 -0.82 1.46 -6.85
C THR A 140 -1.54 0.14 -7.03
N LEU A 141 -1.56 -0.73 -6.02
CA LEU A 141 -2.37 -1.96 -6.02
C LEU A 141 -3.87 -1.64 -6.07
N SER A 142 -4.32 -0.64 -5.31
CA SER A 142 -5.71 -0.19 -5.31
C SER A 142 -6.12 0.38 -6.67
N LEU A 143 -5.27 1.21 -7.28
CA LEU A 143 -5.49 1.73 -8.64
C LEU A 143 -5.51 0.61 -9.69
N THR A 144 -4.60 -0.37 -9.57
CA THR A 144 -4.58 -1.53 -10.44
C THR A 144 -5.88 -2.32 -10.35
N TYR A 145 -6.40 -2.52 -9.13
CA TYR A 145 -7.69 -3.17 -8.93
C TYR A 145 -8.82 -2.39 -9.62
N LEU A 146 -8.85 -1.07 -9.50
CA LEU A 146 -9.86 -0.21 -10.12
C LEU A 146 -9.87 -0.36 -11.64
N PHE A 147 -8.73 -0.12 -12.30
CA PHE A 147 -8.63 -0.27 -13.76
C PHE A 147 -8.89 -1.72 -14.21
N GLY A 148 -8.44 -2.70 -13.43
CA GLY A 148 -8.71 -4.12 -13.69
C GLY A 148 -10.20 -4.43 -13.68
N THR A 149 -10.91 -4.00 -12.64
CA THR A 149 -12.37 -4.18 -12.55
C THR A 149 -13.11 -3.43 -13.65
N GLN A 150 -12.60 -2.26 -14.04
CA GLN A 150 -13.19 -1.47 -15.10
C GLN A 150 -13.22 -2.21 -16.43
N MET A 151 -12.15 -2.90 -16.76
CA MET A 151 -12.10 -3.62 -18.02
C MET A 151 -12.88 -4.95 -17.99
N VAL A 152 -13.16 -5.52 -16.81
CA VAL A 152 -13.78 -6.85 -16.66
C VAL A 152 -15.30 -6.77 -16.46
N VAL A 153 -15.80 -5.69 -15.84
CA VAL A 153 -17.23 -5.55 -15.51
C VAL A 153 -18.01 -4.99 -16.71
N PRO A 154 -19.17 -5.57 -17.06
CA PRO A 154 -19.99 -5.11 -18.19
C PRO A 154 -20.64 -3.75 -17.95
N ASP A 155 -20.88 -3.02 -19.05
CA ASP A 155 -21.19 -1.59 -18.98
C ASP A 155 -22.51 -1.22 -18.27
N LEU A 156 -23.45 -2.16 -18.23
CA LEU A 156 -24.76 -2.03 -17.58
C LEU A 156 -24.67 -1.65 -16.09
N LEU A 157 -23.59 -2.03 -15.40
CA LEU A 157 -23.47 -1.90 -13.95
C LEU A 157 -22.75 -0.61 -13.51
N TRP A 158 -22.36 0.24 -14.46
CA TRP A 158 -21.40 1.33 -14.21
C TRP A 158 -21.86 2.44 -13.29
N ASP A 159 -23.10 2.91 -13.37
CA ASP A 159 -23.56 4.06 -12.59
C ASP A 159 -23.46 3.82 -11.07
N ASN A 160 -23.81 2.60 -10.65
CA ASN A 160 -23.70 2.19 -9.25
C ASN A 160 -22.23 1.93 -8.84
N ILE A 161 -21.41 1.47 -9.76
CA ILE A 161 -20.02 1.08 -9.50
C ILE A 161 -19.09 2.29 -9.44
N LEU A 162 -19.24 3.26 -10.35
CA LEU A 162 -18.47 4.51 -10.37
C LEU A 162 -18.68 5.34 -9.09
N THR A 163 -19.93 5.41 -8.61
CA THR A 163 -20.25 6.12 -7.37
C THR A 163 -19.66 5.42 -6.13
N MET A 164 -19.65 4.09 -6.11
CA MET A 164 -18.98 3.32 -5.05
C MET A 164 -17.45 3.46 -5.09
N PHE A 165 -16.83 3.29 -6.27
CA PHE A 165 -15.38 3.42 -6.40
C PHE A 165 -14.89 4.84 -6.11
N GLY A 166 -15.63 5.87 -6.55
CA GLY A 166 -15.31 7.25 -6.21
C GLY A 166 -15.25 7.49 -4.70
N ARG A 167 -16.24 6.97 -3.94
CA ARG A 167 -16.24 7.07 -2.47
C ARG A 167 -15.05 6.34 -1.84
N VAL A 168 -14.76 5.12 -2.31
CA VAL A 168 -13.64 4.31 -1.80
C VAL A 168 -12.29 4.99 -2.07
N ILE A 169 -12.10 5.54 -3.28
CA ILE A 169 -10.90 6.29 -3.67
C ILE A 169 -10.72 7.52 -2.79
N VAL A 170 -11.78 8.30 -2.57
CA VAL A 170 -11.71 9.50 -1.71
C VAL A 170 -11.28 9.13 -0.29
N VAL A 171 -11.87 8.08 0.29
CA VAL A 171 -11.47 7.59 1.61
C VAL A 171 -10.00 7.14 1.61
N TRP A 172 -9.57 6.42 0.58
CA TRP A 172 -8.18 5.99 0.40
C TRP A 172 -7.20 7.17 0.31
N LEU A 173 -7.54 8.20 -0.47
CA LEU A 173 -6.72 9.41 -0.63
C LEU A 173 -6.62 10.19 0.68
N VAL A 174 -7.71 10.32 1.43
CA VAL A 174 -7.70 10.96 2.76
C VAL A 174 -6.78 10.18 3.70
N LEU A 175 -6.88 8.86 3.71
CA LEU A 175 -6.03 8.01 4.55
C LEU A 175 -4.55 8.13 4.19
N LEU A 176 -4.21 8.14 2.89
CA LEU A 176 -2.85 8.37 2.41
C LEU A 176 -2.33 9.75 2.79
N ALA A 177 -3.16 10.80 2.65
CA ALA A 177 -2.80 12.14 3.05
C ALA A 177 -2.50 12.21 4.54
N LEU A 178 -3.33 11.61 5.40
CA LEU A 178 -3.10 11.55 6.84
C LEU A 178 -1.80 10.81 7.20
N ILE A 179 -1.54 9.67 6.55
CA ILE A 179 -0.30 8.90 6.77
C ILE A 179 0.91 9.71 6.30
N ALA A 180 0.85 10.32 5.11
CA ALA A 180 1.93 11.14 4.57
C ALA A 180 2.23 12.35 5.46
N ILE A 181 1.19 13.04 5.94
CA ILE A 181 1.32 14.15 6.90
C ILE A 181 1.97 13.67 8.19
N PHE A 182 1.48 12.56 8.77
CA PHE A 182 2.04 12.01 10.00
C PHE A 182 3.52 11.62 9.84
N LEU A 183 3.88 10.95 8.74
CA LEU A 183 5.26 10.55 8.44
C LEU A 183 6.16 11.77 8.21
N SER A 184 5.64 12.80 7.53
CA SER A 184 6.35 14.06 7.26
C SER A 184 6.60 14.86 8.54
N LEU A 185 5.58 15.02 9.39
CA LEU A 185 5.70 15.66 10.71
C LEU A 185 6.73 14.91 11.58
N ARG A 186 6.66 13.58 11.60
CA ARG A 186 7.56 12.75 12.40
C ARG A 186 9.03 12.87 11.96
N LEU A 187 9.28 13.07 10.67
CA LEU A 187 10.61 13.38 10.16
C LEU A 187 11.03 14.81 10.44
N PHE A 188 10.15 15.79 10.19
CA PHE A 188 10.43 17.20 10.39
C PHE A 188 10.83 17.47 11.84
N VAL A 189 10.08 16.94 12.81
CA VAL A 189 10.45 17.01 14.24
C VAL A 189 11.82 16.40 14.49
N TRP A 190 12.14 15.24 13.90
CA TRP A 190 13.45 14.62 14.07
C TRP A 190 14.60 15.46 13.48
N ILE A 191 14.40 16.04 12.29
CA ILE A 191 15.37 16.94 11.65
C ILE A 191 15.57 18.17 12.51
N LEU A 192 14.49 18.81 12.97
CA LEU A 192 14.57 19.97 13.84
C LEU A 192 15.30 19.66 15.15
N THR A 193 14.93 18.58 15.85
CA THR A 193 15.63 18.19 17.08
C THR A 193 17.11 17.93 16.82
N LYS A 194 17.46 17.29 15.70
CA LYS A 194 18.86 17.03 15.33
C LYS A 194 19.62 18.31 14.97
N CYS A 195 18.98 19.26 14.28
CA CYS A 195 19.56 20.57 13.95
C CYS A 195 19.79 21.41 15.22
N ILE A 196 18.80 21.47 16.13
CA ILE A 196 18.91 22.19 17.40
C ILE A 196 20.01 21.58 18.28
N TYR A 197 20.06 20.25 18.38
CA TYR A 197 21.14 19.57 19.10
C TYR A 197 22.52 19.88 18.51
N ARG A 198 22.63 19.92 17.17
CA ARG A 198 23.89 20.23 16.49
C ARG A 198 24.33 21.68 16.68
N GLN A 199 23.39 22.64 16.67
CA GLN A 199 23.69 24.03 17.00
C GLN A 199 24.10 24.23 18.46
N SER A 200 23.39 23.60 19.40
CA SER A 200 23.76 23.60 20.82
C SER A 200 25.18 23.10 21.04
N LYS A 201 25.59 22.03 20.33
CA LYS A 201 26.94 21.47 20.44
C LYS A 201 28.05 22.39 19.87
N VAL A 202 27.74 23.18 18.84
CA VAL A 202 28.67 24.16 18.25
C VAL A 202 28.86 25.37 19.17
N HIS A 203 27.80 25.86 19.82
CA HIS A 203 27.92 26.94 20.80
C HIS A 203 28.70 26.54 22.06
N GLN A 204 28.73 25.25 22.40
CA GLN A 204 29.41 24.74 23.60
C GLN A 204 30.89 24.39 23.36
N ASN A 205 31.35 24.34 22.10
CA ASN A 205 32.76 24.15 21.70
C ASN A 205 33.04 24.95 20.42
N PRO A 206 33.37 26.25 20.53
CA PRO A 206 33.76 27.04 19.36
C PRO A 206 35.07 26.52 18.77
N PRO A 207 35.25 26.55 17.44
CA PRO A 207 36.53 26.19 16.82
C PRO A 207 37.61 27.19 17.29
N ILE A 208 38.75 26.63 17.71
CA ILE A 208 39.96 27.33 18.18
C ILE A 208 40.61 28.08 17.01
#